data_AF-A0A6N8XK76-F1
#
_entry.id   AF-A0A6N8XK76-F1
#
_cell.length_a   1.000
_cell.length_b   1.000
_cell.length_c   1.000
_cell.angle_alpha   90.00
_cell.angle_beta   90.00
_cell.angle_gamma   90.00
#
_symmetry.space_group_name_H-M   'P 1'
#
loop_
_entity.id
_entity.type
_entity.pdbx_description
1 polymer ?
#
loop_
_entity_poly.entity_id
_entity_poly.type
_entity_poly.pdbx_seq_one_letter_code
_entity_poly.pdbx_strand_id
1 'polypeptide(L)'
;MTAALILGGIGLVAAVLLSIARRALAGKQHANADAVVLAIDAVLPQSQCAQCGYPGCRPYAEAVAGGERLDLCPPGGSRVVAALEALLRRDADAEMSEPVDAVARIVEADCIGCALCIDACPVDAIAGASKYLHAVIPERCTGCELCVPACPVDCIELVTRSDEVSDPPLPANAAALACIGCGRCEPACPVDLKPEVLHVAFGTGATDTSVVDCIECTACTRACPSGIDLVGEFGVLKHRLQGERETTRRAETARRHSDARNERLVRQAREQEVQRAKRLRAPHQWQ
;
A
#
# COMPACT_ATOMS: atom_id res chain seq x y z
N MET A 1 55.81 -10.77 -61.09
CA MET A 1 55.38 -11.47 -59.85
C MET A 1 55.40 -10.57 -58.63
N THR A 2 56.43 -9.74 -58.42
CA THR A 2 56.53 -8.80 -57.28
C THR A 2 55.37 -7.80 -57.17
N ALA A 3 54.97 -7.16 -58.29
CA ALA A 3 53.86 -6.21 -58.29
C ALA A 3 52.50 -6.83 -57.88
N ALA A 4 52.24 -8.08 -58.28
CA ALA A 4 51.01 -8.81 -57.93
C ALA A 4 50.97 -9.19 -56.44
N LEU A 5 52.11 -9.55 -55.84
CA LEU A 5 52.22 -9.83 -54.41
C LEU A 5 52.04 -8.57 -53.56
N ILE A 6 52.57 -7.43 -54.01
CA ILE A 6 52.40 -6.14 -53.32
C ILE A 6 50.93 -5.70 -53.35
N LEU A 7 50.28 -5.76 -54.52
CA LEU A 7 48.86 -5.42 -54.66
C LEU A 7 47.96 -6.36 -53.84
N GLY A 8 48.25 -7.67 -53.83
CA GLY A 8 47.54 -8.65 -53.01
C GLY A 8 47.71 -8.41 -51.51
N GLY A 9 48.93 -8.07 -51.07
CA GLY A 9 49.22 -7.72 -49.67
C GLY A 9 48.49 -6.46 -49.22
N ILE A 10 48.48 -5.40 -50.04
CA ILE A 10 47.73 -4.17 -49.76
C ILE A 10 46.22 -4.46 -49.69
N GLY A 11 45.68 -5.29 -50.60
CA GLY A 11 44.28 -5.69 -50.59
C GLY A 11 43.88 -6.45 -49.32
N LEU A 12 44.72 -7.40 -48.87
CA LEU A 12 44.48 -8.15 -47.63
C LEU A 12 44.51 -7.22 -46.41
N VAL A 13 45.49 -6.32 -46.33
CA VAL A 13 45.61 -5.35 -45.23
C VAL A 13 44.40 -4.41 -45.21
N ALA A 14 44.00 -3.86 -46.36
CA ALA A 14 42.82 -3.00 -46.46
C ALA A 14 41.52 -3.74 -46.06
N ALA A 15 41.34 -4.99 -46.48
CA ALA A 15 40.18 -5.80 -46.10
C ALA A 15 40.13 -6.10 -44.59
N VAL A 16 41.28 -6.42 -43.97
CA VAL A 16 41.39 -6.62 -42.52
C VAL A 16 41.09 -5.33 -41.77
N LEU A 17 41.67 -4.20 -42.18
CA LEU A 17 41.41 -2.89 -41.57
C LEU A 17 39.94 -2.48 -41.68
N LEU A 18 39.30 -2.67 -42.84
CA LEU A 18 37.88 -2.38 -43.05
C LEU A 18 36.97 -3.30 -42.21
N SER A 19 37.34 -4.57 -42.05
CA SER A 19 36.60 -5.52 -41.20
C SER A 19 36.66 -5.13 -39.72
N ILE A 20 37.85 -4.75 -39.23
CA ILE A 20 38.03 -4.27 -37.85
C ILE A 20 37.26 -2.96 -37.63
N ALA A 21 37.36 -2.00 -38.56
CA ALA A 21 36.64 -0.75 -38.50
C ALA A 21 35.11 -0.96 -38.48
N ARG A 22 34.57 -1.84 -39.34
CA ARG A 22 33.15 -2.18 -39.34
C ARG A 22 32.68 -2.76 -38.00
N ARG A 23 33.43 -3.68 -37.40
CA ARG A 23 33.08 -4.26 -36.10
C ARG A 23 33.10 -3.21 -34.98
N ALA A 24 34.10 -2.34 -34.98
CA ALA A 24 34.21 -1.27 -34.00
C ALA A 24 33.09 -0.23 -34.14
N LEU A 25 32.70 0.13 -35.37
CA LEU A 25 31.60 1.05 -35.63
C LEU A 25 30.24 0.43 -35.27
N ALA A 26 29.99 -0.83 -35.64
CA ALA A 26 28.77 -1.54 -35.26
C ALA A 26 28.59 -1.60 -33.74
N GLY A 27 29.66 -1.90 -32.99
CA GLY A 27 29.63 -1.89 -31.52
C GLY A 27 29.26 -0.52 -30.94
N LYS A 28 29.79 0.58 -31.51
CA LYS A 28 29.43 1.95 -31.09
C LYS A 28 27.97 2.30 -31.44
N GLN A 29 27.47 1.83 -32.57
CA GLN A 29 26.08 2.08 -32.99
C GLN A 29 25.08 1.34 -32.10
N HIS A 30 25.33 0.07 -31.77
CA HIS A 30 24.49 -0.68 -30.83
C HIS A 30 24.51 -0.05 -29.43
N ALA A 31 25.68 0.32 -28.91
CA ALA A 31 25.78 0.98 -27.61
C ALA A 31 24.99 2.32 -27.55
N ASN A 32 24.94 3.07 -28.66
CA ASN A 32 24.15 4.30 -28.74
C ASN A 32 22.65 4.00 -28.82
N ALA A 33 22.25 3.00 -29.61
CA ALA A 33 20.85 2.58 -29.69
C ALA A 33 20.32 2.09 -28.32
N ASP A 34 21.10 1.26 -27.62
CA ASP A 34 20.75 0.77 -26.29
C ASP A 34 20.64 1.93 -25.27
N ALA A 35 21.54 2.93 -25.36
CA ALA A 35 21.49 4.10 -24.50
C ALA A 35 20.24 4.96 -24.71
N VAL A 36 19.80 5.11 -25.97
CA VAL A 36 18.56 5.85 -26.30
C VAL A 36 17.33 5.10 -25.77
N VAL A 37 17.26 3.78 -25.97
CA VAL A 37 16.17 2.95 -25.45
C VAL A 37 16.07 3.05 -23.93
N LEU A 38 17.21 2.95 -23.22
CA LEU A 38 17.25 3.11 -21.76
C LEU A 38 16.76 4.50 -21.30
N ALA A 39 17.12 5.56 -22.04
CA ALA A 39 16.68 6.90 -21.73
C ALA A 39 15.17 7.09 -21.93
N ILE A 40 14.61 6.50 -23.00
CA ILE A 40 13.16 6.50 -23.25
C ILE A 40 12.44 5.71 -22.16
N ASP A 41 12.89 4.49 -21.87
CA ASP A 41 12.28 3.62 -20.86
C ASP A 41 12.20 4.31 -19.50
N ALA A 42 13.25 5.03 -19.10
CA ALA A 42 13.28 5.79 -17.84
C ALA A 42 12.24 6.92 -17.74
N VAL A 43 11.75 7.44 -18.88
CA VAL A 43 10.71 8.48 -18.91
C VAL A 43 9.30 7.89 -18.80
N LEU A 44 9.12 6.64 -19.21
CA LEU A 44 7.83 5.96 -19.19
C LEU A 44 7.34 5.69 -17.77
N PRO A 45 6.02 5.51 -17.54
CA PRO A 45 5.46 5.32 -16.21
C PRO A 45 5.85 4.02 -15.49
N GLN A 46 6.51 3.09 -16.20
CA GLN A 46 6.93 1.79 -15.66
C GLN A 46 5.78 0.93 -15.08
N SER A 47 4.54 1.21 -15.49
CA SER A 47 3.33 0.51 -15.00
C SER A 47 3.09 -0.85 -15.64
N GLN A 48 3.81 -1.19 -16.72
CA GLN A 48 3.69 -2.45 -17.47
C GLN A 48 2.25 -2.85 -17.85
N CYS A 49 1.36 -1.85 -18.04
CA CYS A 49 -0.08 -2.07 -18.22
C CYS A 49 -0.52 -2.45 -19.64
N ALA A 50 0.38 -2.36 -20.63
CA ALA A 50 0.12 -2.68 -22.02
C ALA A 50 -1.03 -1.92 -22.74
N GLN A 51 -1.56 -0.85 -22.14
CA GLN A 51 -2.61 -0.02 -22.77
C GLN A 51 -2.17 0.64 -24.08
N CYS A 52 -0.86 0.81 -24.28
CA CYS A 52 -0.27 1.32 -25.51
C CYS A 52 -0.19 0.29 -26.65
N GLY A 53 -0.63 -0.95 -26.42
CA GLY A 53 -0.52 -2.06 -27.38
C GLY A 53 0.81 -2.83 -27.34
N TYR A 54 1.77 -2.40 -26.50
CA TYR A 54 3.04 -3.11 -26.27
C TYR A 54 2.99 -3.90 -24.97
N PRO A 55 3.69 -5.05 -24.86
CA PRO A 55 3.66 -5.89 -23.64
C PRO A 55 4.33 -5.27 -22.40
N GLY A 56 4.89 -4.06 -22.53
CA GLY A 56 5.48 -3.32 -21.44
C GLY A 56 6.12 -2.02 -21.91
N CYS A 57 6.68 -1.26 -20.97
CA CYS A 57 7.33 0.03 -21.20
C CYS A 57 8.58 -0.13 -22.05
N ARG A 58 9.41 -1.14 -21.77
CA ARG A 58 10.66 -1.34 -22.52
C ARG A 58 10.44 -1.69 -24.01
N PRO A 59 9.55 -2.63 -24.38
CA PRO A 59 9.19 -2.85 -25.79
C PRO A 59 8.64 -1.61 -26.49
N TYR A 60 7.85 -0.78 -25.78
CA TYR A 60 7.41 0.51 -26.33
C TYR A 60 8.60 1.48 -26.50
N ALA A 61 9.54 1.53 -25.55
CA ALA A 61 10.74 2.34 -25.65
C ALA A 61 11.63 1.96 -26.86
N GLU A 62 11.75 0.65 -27.13
CA GLU A 62 12.44 0.13 -28.32
C GLU A 62 11.74 0.57 -29.61
N ALA A 63 10.40 0.51 -29.66
CA ALA A 63 9.63 0.97 -30.80
C ALA A 63 9.77 2.49 -31.02
N VAL A 64 9.70 3.28 -29.95
CA VAL A 64 9.88 4.74 -30.01
C VAL A 64 11.29 5.10 -30.49
N ALA A 65 12.33 4.39 -30.04
CA ALA A 65 13.69 4.54 -30.55
C ALA A 65 13.79 4.19 -32.05
N GLY A 66 12.96 3.24 -32.51
CA GLY A 66 12.80 2.85 -33.91
C GLY A 66 11.95 3.80 -34.76
N GLY A 67 11.38 4.86 -34.17
CA GLY A 67 10.57 5.86 -34.88
C GLY A 67 9.06 5.75 -34.69
N GLU A 68 8.56 4.91 -33.78
CA GLU A 68 7.14 4.84 -33.42
C GLU A 68 6.61 6.17 -32.87
N ARG A 69 5.28 6.35 -32.87
CA ARG A 69 4.59 7.49 -32.25
C ARG A 69 4.92 7.66 -30.76
N LEU A 70 4.88 8.92 -30.28
CA LEU A 70 5.27 9.31 -28.91
C LEU A 70 4.10 9.32 -27.91
N ASP A 71 2.88 9.38 -28.41
CA ASP A 71 1.64 9.65 -27.69
C ASP A 71 0.78 8.40 -27.47
N LEU A 72 1.33 7.20 -27.71
CA LEU A 72 0.62 5.94 -27.50
C LEU A 72 0.51 5.52 -26.04
N CYS A 73 1.02 6.28 -25.06
CA CYS A 73 1.01 5.91 -23.65
C CYS A 73 -0.09 6.66 -22.86
N PRO A 74 -1.33 6.14 -22.77
CA PRO A 74 -2.40 6.76 -21.99
C PRO A 74 -2.02 7.13 -20.55
N PRO A 75 -1.41 6.24 -19.72
CA PRO A 75 -1.07 6.59 -18.33
C PRO A 75 0.08 7.60 -18.24
N GLY A 76 0.86 7.77 -19.30
CA GLY A 76 1.92 8.77 -19.39
C GLY A 76 1.41 10.16 -19.74
N GLY A 77 0.37 10.22 -20.57
CA GLY A 77 -0.28 11.44 -21.03
C GLY A 77 0.71 12.46 -21.63
N SER A 78 0.31 13.73 -21.58
CA SER A 78 1.10 14.86 -22.11
C SER A 78 2.47 15.01 -21.46
N ARG A 79 2.63 14.62 -20.18
CA ARG A 79 3.91 14.68 -19.46
C ARG A 79 4.96 13.78 -20.12
N VAL A 80 4.58 12.55 -20.44
CA VAL A 80 5.49 11.60 -21.11
C VAL A 80 5.79 12.08 -22.52
N VAL A 81 4.77 12.55 -23.27
CA VAL A 81 4.97 13.10 -24.61
C VAL A 81 6.00 14.22 -24.61
N ALA A 82 5.80 15.26 -23.79
CA ALA A 82 6.72 16.39 -23.71
C ALA A 82 8.16 15.99 -23.35
N ALA A 83 8.32 15.00 -22.46
CA ALA A 83 9.64 14.47 -22.09
C ALA A 83 10.29 13.69 -23.24
N LEU A 84 9.51 12.92 -24.02
CA LEU A 84 9.99 12.22 -25.21
C LEU A 84 10.35 13.18 -26.34
N GLU A 85 9.55 14.22 -26.57
CA GLU A 85 9.86 15.27 -27.56
C GLU A 85 11.17 15.98 -27.23
N ALA A 86 11.36 16.35 -25.97
CA ALA A 86 12.61 16.95 -25.49
C ALA A 86 13.82 16.02 -25.63
N LEU A 87 13.63 14.72 -25.36
CA LEU A 87 14.70 13.72 -25.44
C LEU A 87 15.11 13.41 -26.89
N LEU A 88 14.13 13.29 -27.79
CA LEU A 88 14.30 12.82 -29.17
C LEU A 88 14.38 13.96 -30.19
N ARG A 89 14.04 15.20 -29.79
CA ARG A 89 13.91 16.37 -30.66
C ARG A 89 12.98 16.11 -31.85
N ARG A 90 11.85 15.47 -31.57
CA ARG A 90 10.80 15.12 -32.54
C ARG A 90 9.45 15.44 -31.92
N ASP A 91 8.57 16.07 -32.68
CA ASP A 91 7.22 16.43 -32.23
C ASP A 91 6.27 15.22 -32.31
N ALA A 92 5.30 15.13 -31.41
CA ALA A 92 4.20 14.18 -31.50
C ALA A 92 3.14 14.65 -32.51
N ASP A 93 2.48 13.70 -33.18
CA ASP A 93 1.38 14.03 -34.08
C ASP A 93 0.19 14.63 -33.31
N ALA A 94 -0.49 15.62 -33.89
CA ALA A 94 -1.42 16.52 -33.19
C ALA A 94 -2.79 15.91 -32.81
N GLU A 95 -3.03 14.61 -33.04
CA GLU A 95 -4.30 13.94 -32.72
C GLU A 95 -4.23 13.24 -31.37
N MET A 96 -4.14 14.05 -30.31
CA MET A 96 -4.21 13.57 -28.94
C MET A 96 -5.67 13.59 -28.48
N SER A 97 -6.27 12.42 -28.24
CA SER A 97 -7.49 12.35 -27.43
C SER A 97 -7.11 12.67 -25.98
N GLU A 98 -7.75 13.66 -25.35
CA GLU A 98 -7.44 14.01 -23.97
C GLU A 98 -7.53 12.78 -23.07
N PRO A 99 -6.50 12.49 -22.25
CA PRO A 99 -6.55 11.37 -21.33
C PRO A 99 -7.69 11.61 -20.34
N VAL A 100 -8.66 10.71 -20.34
CA VAL A 100 -9.72 10.70 -19.34
C VAL A 100 -9.04 10.37 -18.01
N ASP A 101 -9.08 11.29 -17.04
CA ASP A 101 -8.58 11.07 -15.69
C ASP A 101 -9.52 10.11 -14.94
N ALA A 102 -9.40 8.84 -15.31
CA ALA A 102 -10.23 7.77 -14.81
C ALA A 102 -9.56 7.08 -13.62
N VAL A 103 -10.35 6.77 -12.61
CA VAL A 103 -9.97 6.04 -11.40
C VAL A 103 -10.89 4.84 -11.28
N ALA A 104 -10.31 3.70 -10.90
CA ALA A 104 -11.10 2.53 -10.57
C ALA A 104 -11.83 2.74 -9.23
N ARG A 105 -13.10 2.38 -9.16
CA ARG A 105 -13.92 2.35 -7.95
C ARG A 105 -14.44 0.93 -7.73
N ILE A 106 -14.33 0.43 -6.51
CA ILE A 106 -14.84 -0.89 -6.13
C ILE A 106 -16.24 -0.69 -5.54
N VAL A 107 -17.25 -1.35 -6.10
CA VAL A 107 -18.61 -1.37 -5.56
C VAL A 107 -18.63 -2.30 -4.35
N GLU A 108 -18.67 -1.73 -3.15
CA GLU A 108 -18.49 -2.50 -1.90
C GLU A 108 -19.61 -3.52 -1.67
N ALA A 109 -20.82 -3.25 -2.17
CA ALA A 109 -21.96 -4.15 -2.05
C ALA A 109 -21.73 -5.51 -2.74
N ASP A 110 -20.91 -5.53 -3.80
CA ASP A 110 -20.68 -6.71 -4.63
C ASP A 110 -19.31 -7.35 -4.38
N CYS A 111 -18.43 -6.70 -3.63
CA CYS A 111 -17.09 -7.18 -3.37
C CYS A 111 -17.09 -8.40 -2.42
N ILE A 112 -16.66 -9.56 -2.94
CA ILE A 112 -16.56 -10.82 -2.17
C ILE A 112 -15.23 -11.01 -1.42
N GLY A 113 -14.29 -10.05 -1.50
CA GLY A 113 -13.00 -10.14 -0.82
C GLY A 113 -12.03 -11.18 -1.40
N CYS A 114 -12.03 -11.43 -2.72
CA CYS A 114 -11.18 -12.45 -3.35
C CYS A 114 -9.68 -12.08 -3.47
N ALA A 115 -9.34 -10.79 -3.36
CA ALA A 115 -7.99 -10.20 -3.47
C ALA A 115 -7.29 -10.29 -4.85
N LEU A 116 -7.92 -10.85 -5.88
CA LEU A 116 -7.34 -10.91 -7.23
C LEU A 116 -7.06 -9.53 -7.85
N CYS A 117 -7.85 -8.52 -7.49
CA CYS A 117 -7.62 -7.15 -7.92
C CYS A 117 -6.33 -6.54 -7.33
N ILE A 118 -5.95 -6.93 -6.10
CA ILE A 118 -4.71 -6.48 -5.46
C ILE A 118 -3.51 -6.99 -6.27
N ASP A 119 -3.49 -8.29 -6.58
CA ASP A 119 -2.41 -8.91 -7.35
C ASP A 119 -2.27 -8.33 -8.77
N ALA A 120 -3.39 -7.89 -9.36
CA ALA A 120 -3.43 -7.26 -10.68
C ALA A 120 -2.97 -5.79 -10.68
N CYS A 121 -2.92 -5.12 -9.52
CA CYS A 121 -2.63 -3.69 -9.44
C CYS A 121 -1.12 -3.42 -9.46
N PRO A 122 -0.56 -2.80 -10.53
CA PRO A 122 0.89 -2.62 -10.66
C PRO A 122 1.48 -1.51 -9.77
N VAL A 123 0.62 -0.70 -9.14
CA VAL A 123 1.00 0.50 -8.37
C VAL A 123 0.56 0.42 -6.90
N ASP A 124 0.05 -0.74 -6.48
CA ASP A 124 -0.52 -0.98 -5.15
C ASP A 124 -1.56 0.09 -4.74
N ALA A 125 -2.44 0.45 -5.66
CA ALA A 125 -3.52 1.41 -5.41
C ALA A 125 -4.75 0.78 -4.75
N ILE A 126 -4.79 -0.53 -4.53
CA ILE A 126 -5.93 -1.22 -3.92
C ILE A 126 -5.56 -1.66 -2.51
N ALA A 127 -6.34 -1.23 -1.52
CA ALA A 127 -6.21 -1.60 -0.12
C ALA A 127 -7.29 -2.61 0.28
N GLY A 128 -6.92 -3.59 1.11
CA GLY A 128 -7.82 -4.59 1.67
C GLY A 128 -7.08 -5.88 1.98
N ALA A 129 -7.82 -6.96 2.23
CA ALA A 129 -7.26 -8.27 2.51
C ALA A 129 -8.23 -9.35 2.07
N SER A 130 -7.74 -10.59 1.92
CA SER A 130 -8.61 -11.72 1.61
C SER A 130 -9.75 -11.84 2.62
N LYS A 131 -10.98 -12.01 2.12
CA LYS A 131 -12.25 -12.04 2.85
C LYS A 131 -12.70 -10.70 3.46
N TYR A 132 -12.02 -9.61 3.14
CA TYR A 132 -12.42 -8.25 3.50
C TYR A 132 -12.72 -7.42 2.25
N LEU A 133 -13.48 -6.35 2.43
CA LEU A 133 -13.76 -5.40 1.35
C LEU A 133 -12.47 -4.71 0.90
N HIS A 134 -12.40 -4.46 -0.39
CA HIS A 134 -11.30 -3.73 -1.01
C HIS A 134 -11.74 -2.30 -1.34
N ALA A 135 -10.81 -1.36 -1.28
CA ALA A 135 -11.02 0.02 -1.68
C ALA A 135 -9.85 0.51 -2.52
N VAL A 136 -10.12 1.38 -3.48
CA VAL A 136 -9.07 2.02 -4.29
C VAL A 136 -8.61 3.30 -3.60
N ILE A 137 -7.31 3.56 -3.63
CA ILE A 137 -6.67 4.80 -3.19
C ILE A 137 -6.53 5.68 -4.43
N PRO A 138 -7.39 6.69 -4.64
CA PRO A 138 -7.48 7.44 -5.89
C PRO A 138 -6.18 8.11 -6.30
N GLU A 139 -5.42 8.62 -5.32
CA GLU A 139 -4.17 9.35 -5.54
C GLU A 139 -3.06 8.46 -6.11
N ARG A 140 -3.18 7.13 -5.92
CA ARG A 140 -2.23 6.15 -6.43
C ARG A 140 -2.73 5.45 -7.69
N CYS A 141 -4.02 5.50 -7.97
CA CYS A 141 -4.63 4.84 -9.10
C CYS A 141 -4.28 5.58 -10.40
N THR A 142 -3.81 4.82 -11.39
CA THR A 142 -3.41 5.31 -12.72
C THR A 142 -4.48 5.12 -13.79
N GLY A 143 -5.64 4.55 -13.45
CA GLY A 143 -6.67 4.21 -14.43
C GLY A 143 -6.23 3.10 -15.40
N CYS A 144 -5.32 2.20 -14.98
CA CYS A 144 -4.74 1.19 -15.88
C CYS A 144 -5.69 0.03 -16.26
N GLU A 145 -6.85 -0.07 -15.61
CA GLU A 145 -7.91 -1.06 -15.84
C GLU A 145 -7.53 -2.54 -15.65
N LEU A 146 -6.28 -2.87 -15.29
CA LEU A 146 -5.84 -4.26 -15.08
C LEU A 146 -6.64 -5.02 -14.02
N CYS A 147 -7.19 -4.30 -13.03
CA CYS A 147 -8.00 -4.89 -11.97
C CYS A 147 -9.41 -5.29 -12.44
N VAL A 148 -9.96 -4.65 -13.47
CA VAL A 148 -11.31 -4.89 -13.98
C VAL A 148 -11.49 -6.35 -14.43
N PRO A 149 -10.70 -6.87 -15.40
CA PRO A 149 -10.83 -8.27 -15.82
C PRO A 149 -10.35 -9.28 -14.76
N ALA A 150 -9.61 -8.84 -13.74
CA ALA A 150 -9.19 -9.69 -12.63
C ALA A 150 -10.31 -9.94 -11.61
N CYS A 151 -11.36 -9.10 -11.60
CA CYS A 151 -12.46 -9.21 -10.66
C CYS A 151 -13.45 -10.31 -11.09
N PRO A 152 -13.63 -11.41 -10.33
CA PRO A 152 -14.49 -12.52 -10.72
C PRO A 152 -15.99 -12.23 -10.57
N VAL A 153 -16.34 -11.09 -9.97
CA VAL A 153 -17.71 -10.64 -9.70
C VAL A 153 -18.00 -9.29 -10.36
N ASP A 154 -17.10 -8.80 -11.22
CA ASP A 154 -17.24 -7.56 -11.98
C ASP A 154 -17.61 -6.32 -11.13
N CYS A 155 -17.18 -6.26 -9.87
CA CYS A 155 -17.52 -5.18 -8.95
C CYS A 155 -16.61 -3.93 -9.07
N ILE A 156 -15.97 -3.69 -10.21
CA ILE A 156 -15.02 -2.58 -10.41
C ILE A 156 -15.46 -1.72 -11.60
N GLU A 157 -15.64 -0.43 -11.36
CA GLU A 157 -16.06 0.56 -12.35
C GLU A 157 -14.96 1.61 -12.57
N LEU A 158 -14.88 2.18 -13.76
CA LEU A 158 -14.00 3.31 -14.06
C LEU A 158 -14.83 4.59 -14.01
N VAL A 159 -14.46 5.48 -13.10
CA VAL A 159 -15.13 6.76 -12.88
C VAL A 159 -14.16 7.90 -13.09
N THR A 160 -14.66 9.10 -13.39
CA THR A 160 -13.75 10.25 -13.46
C THR A 160 -13.30 10.59 -12.04
N ARG A 161 -12.03 10.99 -11.87
CA ARG A 161 -11.49 11.38 -10.56
C ARG A 161 -12.32 12.51 -9.91
N SER A 162 -12.95 13.37 -10.70
CA SER A 162 -13.87 14.40 -10.22
C SER A 162 -15.17 13.87 -9.63
N ASP A 163 -15.65 12.71 -10.07
CA ASP A 163 -16.90 12.11 -9.58
C ASP A 163 -16.74 11.40 -8.23
N GLU A 164 -15.52 11.07 -7.80
CA GLU A 164 -15.27 10.48 -6.46
C GLU A 164 -15.42 11.49 -5.32
N VAL A 165 -15.38 12.80 -5.60
CA VAL A 165 -15.60 13.85 -4.59
C VAL A 165 -17.10 14.06 -4.29
N SER A 166 -17.92 13.01 -4.46
CA SER A 166 -19.36 13.06 -4.20
C SER A 166 -19.80 12.34 -2.92
N ASP A 167 -18.87 11.85 -2.09
CA ASP A 167 -19.25 11.71 -0.68
C ASP A 167 -19.39 13.14 -0.14
N PRO A 168 -20.61 13.58 0.25
CA PRO A 168 -20.74 14.87 0.90
C PRO A 168 -19.76 14.83 2.06
N PRO A 169 -18.85 15.82 2.19
CA PRO A 169 -17.95 15.87 3.32
C PRO A 169 -18.82 15.68 4.55
N LEU A 170 -18.55 14.61 5.34
CA LEU A 170 -19.18 14.41 6.64
C LEU A 170 -19.20 15.79 7.27
N PRO A 171 -20.38 16.38 7.46
CA PRO A 171 -20.44 17.79 7.76
C PRO A 171 -19.66 17.94 9.04
N ALA A 172 -18.55 18.69 8.97
CA ALA A 172 -17.53 18.72 10.03
C ALA A 172 -18.07 19.24 11.38
N ASN A 173 -19.38 19.55 11.44
CA ASN A 173 -20.12 20.23 12.48
C ASN A 173 -21.54 20.60 11.99
N ALA A 174 -22.24 19.76 11.20
CA ALA A 174 -23.71 19.90 11.18
C ALA A 174 -24.19 19.50 12.58
N ALA A 175 -24.80 20.43 13.31
CA ALA A 175 -25.28 20.18 14.66
C ALA A 175 -26.10 18.88 14.68
N ALA A 176 -25.50 17.81 15.21
CA ALA A 176 -26.16 16.52 15.33
C ALA A 176 -27.50 16.76 16.02
N LEU A 177 -28.58 16.25 15.42
CA LEU A 177 -29.88 16.28 16.08
C LEU A 177 -29.82 15.34 17.28
N ALA A 178 -30.71 15.55 18.24
CA ALA A 178 -30.84 14.63 19.37
C ALA A 178 -31.13 13.20 18.86
N CYS A 179 -30.66 12.21 19.63
CA CYS A 179 -31.01 10.82 19.36
C CYS A 179 -32.53 10.66 19.42
N ILE A 180 -33.13 10.14 18.35
CA ILE A 180 -34.58 9.88 18.26
C ILE A 180 -34.97 8.44 18.61
N GLY A 181 -34.01 7.61 19.04
CA GLY A 181 -34.26 6.21 19.43
C GLY A 181 -34.77 5.33 18.30
N CYS A 182 -34.21 5.47 17.09
CA CYS A 182 -34.70 4.73 15.91
C CYS A 182 -34.15 3.31 15.76
N GLY A 183 -33.16 2.90 16.57
CA GLY A 183 -32.56 1.56 16.52
C GLY A 183 -31.75 1.19 15.28
N ARG A 184 -31.66 2.04 14.24
CA ARG A 184 -30.98 1.69 12.95
C ARG A 184 -29.50 1.32 13.09
N CYS A 185 -28.86 1.80 14.14
CA CYS A 185 -27.45 1.55 14.40
C CYS A 185 -27.17 0.13 14.92
N GLU A 186 -28.15 -0.55 15.51
CA GLU A 186 -28.01 -1.92 16.03
C GLU A 186 -27.80 -2.96 14.91
N PRO A 187 -28.68 -3.10 13.90
CA PRO A 187 -28.46 -4.06 12.81
C PRO A 187 -27.30 -3.65 11.88
N ALA A 188 -26.82 -2.41 11.95
CA ALA A 188 -25.67 -1.94 11.18
C ALA A 188 -24.33 -2.32 11.83
N CYS A 189 -24.31 -2.76 13.08
CA CYS A 189 -23.06 -3.05 13.78
C CYS A 189 -22.50 -4.43 13.39
N PRO A 190 -21.28 -4.53 12.81
CA PRO A 190 -20.70 -5.81 12.39
C PRO A 190 -20.16 -6.67 13.55
N VAL A 191 -20.17 -6.13 14.77
CA VAL A 191 -19.67 -6.79 16.00
C VAL A 191 -20.76 -6.88 17.07
N ASP A 192 -22.03 -6.81 16.63
CA ASP A 192 -23.21 -7.01 17.48
C ASP A 192 -23.27 -6.12 18.75
N LEU A 193 -22.66 -4.93 18.69
CA LEU A 193 -22.83 -3.93 19.73
C LEU A 193 -24.24 -3.32 19.66
N LYS A 194 -24.63 -2.65 20.73
CA LYS A 194 -25.86 -1.87 20.83
C LYS A 194 -25.56 -0.37 20.88
N PRO A 195 -25.25 0.29 19.74
CA PRO A 195 -24.85 1.69 19.74
C PRO A 195 -25.87 2.62 20.40
N GLU A 196 -27.16 2.33 20.32
CA GLU A 196 -28.19 3.13 20.99
C GLU A 196 -28.01 3.13 22.52
N VAL A 197 -27.82 1.95 23.11
CA VAL A 197 -27.59 1.81 24.57
C VAL A 197 -26.28 2.47 24.96
N LEU A 198 -25.22 2.27 24.17
CA LEU A 198 -23.91 2.87 24.40
C LEU A 198 -23.93 4.40 24.36
N HIS A 199 -24.67 5.00 23.41
CA HIS A 199 -24.83 6.45 23.30
C HIS A 199 -25.60 7.03 24.50
N VAL A 200 -26.68 6.36 24.94
CA VAL A 200 -27.42 6.76 26.15
C VAL A 200 -26.53 6.65 27.40
N ALA A 201 -25.74 5.58 27.50
CA ALA A 201 -24.79 5.40 28.59
C ALA A 201 -23.75 6.54 28.60
N PHE A 202 -23.20 6.89 27.44
CA PHE A 202 -22.29 8.01 27.28
C PHE A 202 -22.88 9.34 27.77
N GLY A 203 -24.11 9.69 27.33
CA GLY A 203 -24.77 10.94 27.72
C GLY A 203 -25.14 11.02 29.21
N THR A 204 -25.30 9.88 29.88
CA THR A 204 -25.57 9.79 31.32
C THR A 204 -24.31 9.64 32.17
N GLY A 205 -23.13 9.52 31.54
CA GLY A 205 -21.87 9.23 32.22
C GLY A 205 -21.75 7.80 32.74
N ALA A 206 -22.68 6.91 32.34
CA ALA A 206 -22.58 5.49 32.64
C ALA A 206 -21.54 4.83 31.72
N THR A 207 -20.65 4.04 32.29
CA THR A 207 -19.59 3.36 31.54
C THR A 207 -20.02 1.94 31.19
N ASP A 208 -20.33 1.71 29.92
CA ASP A 208 -20.52 0.36 29.39
C ASP A 208 -19.20 -0.17 28.83
N THR A 209 -18.70 -1.25 29.45
CA THR A 209 -17.41 -1.84 29.07
C THR A 209 -17.43 -2.60 27.75
N SER A 210 -18.59 -2.90 27.16
CA SER A 210 -18.70 -3.57 25.85
C SER A 210 -18.20 -2.69 24.71
N VAL A 211 -18.14 -1.37 24.89
CA VAL A 211 -17.61 -0.41 23.88
C VAL A 211 -16.17 -0.73 23.44
N VAL A 212 -15.42 -1.51 24.22
CA VAL A 212 -14.07 -1.97 23.88
C VAL A 212 -14.02 -2.86 22.63
N ASP A 213 -15.14 -3.50 22.29
CA ASP A 213 -15.26 -4.38 21.12
C ASP A 213 -15.53 -3.57 19.83
N CYS A 214 -15.75 -2.26 19.94
CA CYS A 214 -15.94 -1.38 18.80
C CYS A 214 -14.70 -1.38 17.89
N ILE A 215 -14.87 -1.70 16.61
CA ILE A 215 -13.81 -1.71 15.59
C ILE A 215 -13.71 -0.40 14.79
N GLU A 216 -14.45 0.63 15.18
CA GLU A 216 -14.39 1.97 14.58
C GLU A 216 -14.72 2.01 13.06
N CYS A 217 -15.57 1.09 12.59
CA CYS A 217 -15.93 0.93 11.17
C CYS A 217 -16.86 2.03 10.59
N THR A 218 -17.37 2.95 11.40
CA THR A 218 -18.33 4.03 11.03
C THR A 218 -19.72 3.61 10.54
N ALA A 219 -20.05 2.31 10.52
CA ALA A 219 -21.36 1.82 10.06
C ALA A 219 -22.54 2.41 10.84
N CYS A 220 -22.44 2.50 12.16
CA CYS A 220 -23.48 3.09 13.01
C CYS A 220 -23.62 4.61 12.81
N THR A 221 -22.52 5.35 12.60
CA THR A 221 -22.54 6.78 12.28
C THR A 221 -23.25 7.02 10.96
N ARG A 222 -22.95 6.25 9.90
CA ARG A 222 -23.60 6.36 8.60
C ARG A 222 -25.09 5.98 8.64
N ALA A 223 -25.45 4.99 9.45
CA ALA A 223 -26.84 4.57 9.59
C ALA A 223 -27.70 5.55 10.41
N CYS A 224 -27.09 6.48 11.14
CA CYS A 224 -27.78 7.38 12.06
C CYS A 224 -28.46 8.55 11.34
N PRO A 225 -29.81 8.61 11.30
CA PRO A 225 -30.53 9.69 10.63
C PRO A 225 -30.40 11.05 11.37
N SER A 226 -30.02 11.03 12.65
CA SER A 226 -29.75 12.24 13.43
C SER A 226 -28.36 12.84 13.17
N GLY A 227 -27.49 12.16 12.39
CA GLY A 227 -26.14 12.61 12.12
C GLY A 227 -25.21 12.59 13.33
N ILE A 228 -25.46 11.72 14.32
CA ILE A 228 -24.64 11.58 15.53
C ILE A 228 -23.36 10.81 15.19
N ASP A 229 -22.20 11.36 15.56
CA ASP A 229 -20.92 10.67 15.45
C ASP A 229 -20.71 9.64 16.58
N LEU A 230 -21.41 8.52 16.45
CA LEU A 230 -21.34 7.41 17.40
C LEU A 230 -19.92 6.83 17.50
N VAL A 231 -19.21 6.70 16.38
CA VAL A 231 -17.85 6.15 16.39
C VAL A 231 -16.86 7.07 17.09
N GLY A 232 -16.95 8.39 16.91
CA GLY A 232 -16.15 9.35 17.68
C GLY A 232 -16.34 9.20 19.18
N GLU A 233 -17.59 9.14 19.66
CA GLU A 233 -17.91 8.93 21.08
C GLU A 233 -17.34 7.60 21.61
N PHE A 234 -17.56 6.51 20.86
CA PHE A 234 -17.12 5.18 21.27
C PHE A 234 -15.60 5.05 21.24
N GLY A 235 -14.91 5.69 20.30
CA GLY A 235 -13.45 5.73 20.24
C GLY A 235 -12.85 6.38 21.49
N VAL A 236 -13.40 7.52 21.92
CA VAL A 236 -12.97 8.21 23.16
C VAL A 236 -13.16 7.30 24.38
N LEU A 237 -14.32 6.65 24.50
CA LEU A 237 -14.60 5.72 25.61
C LEU A 237 -13.70 4.49 25.59
N LYS A 238 -13.55 3.85 24.42
CA LYS A 238 -12.71 2.67 24.22
C LYS A 238 -11.27 2.96 24.63
N HIS A 239 -10.70 4.06 24.16
CA HIS A 239 -9.32 4.43 24.50
C HIS A 239 -9.13 4.64 26.02
N ARG A 240 -10.11 5.29 26.69
CA ARG A 240 -10.10 5.47 28.15
C ARG A 240 -10.09 4.11 28.87
N LEU A 241 -11.02 3.22 28.52
CA LEU A 241 -11.16 1.91 29.15
C LEU A 241 -9.98 0.98 28.88
N GLN A 242 -9.44 0.99 27.66
CA GLN A 242 -8.24 0.23 27.31
C GLN A 242 -7.03 0.73 28.10
N GLY A 243 -6.90 2.05 28.26
CA GLY A 243 -5.88 2.66 29.12
C GLY A 243 -5.98 2.18 30.58
N GLU A 244 -7.16 2.22 31.17
CA GLU A 244 -7.41 1.73 32.54
C GLU A 244 -7.03 0.24 32.67
N ARG A 245 -7.51 -0.62 31.77
CA ARG A 245 -7.20 -2.07 31.77
C ARG A 245 -5.70 -2.35 31.69
N GLU A 246 -4.98 -1.62 30.84
CA GLU A 246 -3.54 -1.78 30.69
C GLU A 246 -2.80 -1.37 31.98
N THR A 247 -3.22 -0.28 32.64
CA THR A 247 -2.63 0.13 33.92
C THR A 247 -2.84 -0.93 35.01
N THR A 248 -4.05 -1.51 35.11
CA THR A 248 -4.35 -2.58 36.06
C THR A 248 -3.50 -3.82 35.77
N ARG A 249 -3.42 -4.25 34.50
CA ARG A 249 -2.62 -5.41 34.08
C ARG A 249 -1.14 -5.23 34.39
N ARG A 250 -0.59 -4.03 34.15
CA ARG A 250 0.80 -3.68 34.50
C ARG A 250 1.02 -3.73 36.01
N ALA A 251 0.09 -3.18 36.80
CA ALA A 251 0.17 -3.21 38.26
C ALA A 251 0.13 -4.65 38.81
N GLU A 252 -0.74 -5.51 38.28
CA GLU A 252 -0.79 -6.93 38.65
C GLU A 252 0.49 -7.67 38.30
N THR A 253 1.02 -7.45 37.09
CA THR A 253 2.26 -8.08 36.64
C THR A 253 3.43 -7.66 37.52
N ALA A 254 3.54 -6.37 37.85
CA ALA A 254 4.57 -5.86 38.76
C ALA A 254 4.46 -6.46 40.17
N ARG A 255 3.24 -6.61 40.71
CA ARG A 255 3.00 -7.29 41.99
C ARG A 255 3.48 -8.73 41.97
N ARG A 256 3.09 -9.52 40.96
CA ARG A 256 3.55 -10.91 40.78
C ARG A 256 5.07 -11.03 40.76
N HIS A 257 5.76 -10.10 40.07
CA HIS A 257 7.22 -10.08 40.02
C HIS A 257 7.86 -9.75 41.38
N SER A 258 7.27 -8.81 42.12
CA SER A 258 7.70 -8.44 43.48
C SER A 258 7.53 -9.62 44.44
N ASP A 259 6.37 -10.28 44.40
CA ASP A 259 6.06 -11.43 45.25
C ASP A 259 7.02 -12.60 44.97
N ALA A 260 7.22 -12.93 43.69
CA ALA A 260 8.19 -13.95 43.29
C ALA A 260 9.63 -13.61 43.73
N ARG A 261 10.02 -12.33 43.73
CA ARG A 261 11.32 -11.89 44.25
C ARG A 261 11.40 -12.10 45.76
N ASN A 262 10.37 -11.74 46.51
CA ASN A 262 10.33 -11.90 47.96
C ASN A 262 10.39 -13.38 48.37
N GLU A 263 9.65 -14.25 47.68
CA GLU A 263 9.71 -15.70 47.92
C GLU A 263 11.12 -16.27 47.70
N ARG A 264 11.83 -15.82 46.66
CA ARG A 264 13.23 -16.22 46.41
C ARG A 264 14.15 -15.78 47.54
N LEU A 265 14.01 -14.54 48.01
CA LEU A 265 14.81 -14.01 49.12
C LEU A 265 14.54 -14.77 50.43
N VAL A 266 13.28 -15.06 50.74
CA VAL A 266 12.90 -15.85 51.92
C VAL A 266 13.48 -17.28 51.84
N ARG A 267 13.43 -17.92 50.67
CA ARG A 267 14.03 -19.25 50.46
C ARG A 267 15.55 -19.22 50.69
N GLN A 268 16.24 -18.26 50.09
CA GLN A 268 17.68 -18.08 50.27
C GLN A 268 18.05 -17.82 51.73
N ALA A 269 17.29 -16.98 52.45
CA ALA A 269 17.53 -16.72 53.86
C ALA A 269 17.40 -18.00 54.71
N ARG A 270 16.33 -18.80 54.48
CA ARG A 270 16.14 -20.09 55.16
C ARG A 270 17.30 -21.06 54.88
N GLU A 271 17.73 -21.16 53.63
CA GLU A 271 18.88 -21.99 53.24
C GLU A 271 20.17 -21.52 53.94
N GLN A 272 20.43 -20.21 53.97
CA GLN A 272 21.58 -19.62 54.64
C GLN A 272 21.56 -19.87 56.16
N GLU A 273 20.40 -19.78 56.81
CA GLU A 273 20.23 -20.10 58.23
C GLU A 273 20.56 -21.56 58.51
N VAL A 274 20.04 -22.50 57.70
CA VAL A 274 20.36 -23.92 57.80
C VAL A 274 21.86 -24.17 57.64
N GLN A 275 22.50 -23.53 56.65
CA GLN A 275 23.95 -23.65 56.44
C GLN A 275 24.78 -23.04 57.57
N ARG A 276 24.34 -21.90 58.13
CA ARG A 276 24.96 -21.28 59.31
C ARG A 276 24.87 -22.18 60.53
N ALA A 277 23.71 -22.77 60.78
CA ALA A 277 23.51 -23.72 61.88
C ALA A 277 24.40 -24.98 61.73
N LYS A 278 24.55 -25.50 60.50
CA LYS A 278 25.50 -26.60 60.21
C LYS A 278 26.95 -26.20 60.52
N ARG A 279 27.38 -25.01 60.10
CA ARG A 279 28.73 -24.49 60.38
C ARG A 279 29.02 -24.35 61.88
N LEU A 280 28.09 -23.82 62.66
CA LEU A 280 28.24 -23.69 64.12
C LEU A 280 28.30 -25.04 64.86
N ARG A 281 27.73 -26.09 64.28
CA ARG A 281 27.79 -27.47 64.82
C ARG A 281 29.02 -28.25 64.35
N ALA A 282 29.81 -27.72 63.43
CA ALA A 282 31.03 -28.37 62.99
C ALA A 282 32.10 -28.26 64.09
N PRO A 283 32.69 -29.38 64.55
CA PRO A 283 33.71 -29.33 65.59
C PRO A 283 34.94 -28.56 65.08
N HIS A 284 35.37 -27.54 65.81
CA HIS A 284 36.61 -26.80 65.53
C HIS A 284 37.81 -27.73 65.70
N GLN A 285 38.39 -28.22 64.60
CA GLN A 285 39.72 -28.82 64.60
C GLN A 285 40.77 -27.70 64.67
N TRP A 286 41.23 -27.37 65.87
CA TRP A 286 42.46 -26.60 66.07
C TRP A 286 43.63 -27.59 66.03
N GLN A 287 44.45 -27.54 64.98
CA GLN A 287 45.80 -28.11 64.96
C GLN A 287 46.81 -27.02 65.30
#